data_AF-A0A7V3CXY5-F1
#
_entry.id   AF-A0A7V3CXY5-F1
#
_cell.length_a   1.000
_cell.length_b   1.000
_cell.length_c   1.000
_cell.angle_alpha   90.00
_cell.angle_beta   90.00
_cell.angle_gamma   90.00
#
_symmetry.space_group_name_H-M   'P 1'
#
loop_
_entity.id
_entity.type
_entity.pdbx_description
1 polymer ?
#
loop_
_entity_poly.entity_id
_entity_poly.type
_entity_poly.pdbx_seq_one_letter_code
_entity_poly.pdbx_strand_id
1 'polypeptide(L)'
;MLVKKETANKVINGLIIDPLIFTQKFVKGCDVCICSGECCYYGVYTDKSEYELIMSKKDRIIKSMDDSQTKNFEDWFEDEQEDSDFPSGIAVGTEVYNGKCVFLDKQGFCTLQKIAIEDGENKWKYKPLYCILFPLVIFEGKLTVDDEHLDRMHYCNKPINQVSTVFEACKNELKHVLGEEGFKELEEYRKEFFEQDEEDNEAA
;
A
#
# COMPACT_ATOMS: atom_id res chain seq x y z
N MET A 1 30.15 2.52 16.82
CA MET A 1 28.85 3.22 16.75
C MET A 1 29.09 4.43 15.87
N LEU A 2 29.07 4.22 14.55
CA LEU A 2 29.25 5.28 13.57
C LEU A 2 27.95 6.05 13.51
N VAL A 3 28.01 7.33 13.87
CA VAL A 3 26.90 8.27 13.69
C VAL A 3 26.78 8.46 12.18
N LYS A 4 25.85 7.74 11.53
CA LYS A 4 25.48 8.02 10.14
C LYS A 4 25.12 9.50 10.09
N LYS A 5 25.83 10.26 9.25
CA LYS A 5 25.58 11.67 9.00
C LYS A 5 24.10 11.79 8.65
N GLU A 6 23.33 12.57 9.40
CA GLU A 6 21.91 12.82 9.08
C GLU A 6 21.86 13.45 7.68
N THR A 7 21.59 12.63 6.67
CA THR A 7 21.26 13.11 5.34
C THR A 7 19.99 13.93 5.51
N ALA A 8 20.00 15.19 5.09
CA ALA A 8 18.81 16.03 5.14
C ALA A 8 17.64 15.26 4.50
N ASN A 9 16.54 15.13 5.24
CA ASN A 9 15.36 14.37 4.81
C ASN A 9 14.95 14.82 3.39
N LYS A 10 15.09 13.93 2.40
CA LYS A 10 14.69 14.20 1.02
C LYS A 10 13.17 14.33 0.99
N VAL A 11 12.66 15.43 0.45
CA VAL A 11 11.22 15.64 0.24
C VAL A 11 10.91 15.58 -1.24
N ILE A 12 9.97 14.73 -1.63
CA ILE A 12 9.52 14.57 -3.01
C ILE A 12 8.00 14.65 -3.03
N ASN A 13 7.46 15.55 -3.86
CA ASN A 13 6.01 15.80 -3.95
C ASN A 13 5.33 16.04 -2.58
N GLY A 14 6.02 16.73 -1.67
CA GLY A 14 5.52 17.03 -0.32
C GLY A 14 5.65 15.90 0.70
N LEU A 15 6.19 14.74 0.32
CA LEU A 15 6.42 13.60 1.22
C LEU A 15 7.90 13.48 1.59
N ILE A 16 8.17 13.26 2.86
CA ILE A 16 9.51 12.88 3.33
C ILE A 16 9.77 11.45 2.89
N ILE A 17 10.88 11.19 2.22
CA ILE A 17 11.24 9.85 1.75
C ILE A 17 12.08 9.15 2.83
N ASP A 18 11.60 7.99 3.29
CA ASP A 18 12.38 7.09 4.14
C ASP A 18 13.30 6.19 3.29
N PRO A 19 14.64 6.23 3.46
CA PRO A 19 15.55 5.34 2.75
C PRO A 19 15.30 3.84 3.00
N LEU A 20 14.52 3.48 4.03
CA LEU A 20 14.08 2.09 4.24
C LEU A 20 13.46 1.48 2.98
N ILE A 21 12.73 2.24 2.17
CA ILE A 21 12.11 1.73 0.93
C ILE A 21 13.14 1.17 -0.08
N PHE A 22 14.39 1.67 -0.05
CA PHE A 22 15.45 1.22 -0.96
C PHE A 22 16.07 -0.11 -0.52
N THR A 23 16.05 -0.39 0.78
CA THR A 23 16.81 -1.48 1.39
C THR A 23 15.93 -2.62 1.90
N GLN A 24 14.69 -2.32 2.30
CA GLN A 24 13.74 -3.30 2.78
C GLN A 24 13.53 -4.41 1.76
N LYS A 25 13.82 -5.64 2.19
CA LYS A 25 13.69 -6.82 1.35
C LYS A 25 12.22 -7.17 1.15
N PHE A 26 11.89 -7.53 -0.08
CA PHE A 26 10.52 -7.85 -0.47
C PHE A 26 10.48 -8.86 -1.60
N VAL A 27 9.30 -9.40 -1.86
CA VAL A 27 9.06 -10.28 -3.00
C VAL A 27 9.31 -9.55 -4.32
N LYS A 28 9.46 -10.29 -5.42
CA LYS A 28 9.69 -9.70 -6.76
C LYS A 28 8.56 -8.74 -7.20
N GLY A 29 7.35 -8.96 -6.70
CA GLY A 29 6.15 -8.20 -6.98
C GLY A 29 4.93 -8.90 -6.41
N CYS A 30 3.80 -8.19 -6.37
CA CYS A 30 2.54 -8.76 -5.91
C CYS A 30 2.02 -9.83 -6.87
N ASP A 31 1.75 -11.03 -6.35
CA ASP A 31 1.05 -12.12 -7.05
C ASP A 31 0.05 -12.78 -6.10
N VAL A 32 -1.21 -12.35 -6.21
CA VAL A 32 -2.31 -12.85 -5.37
C VAL A 32 -2.63 -14.32 -5.62
N CYS A 33 -2.24 -14.90 -6.77
CA CYS A 33 -2.42 -16.32 -7.02
C CYS A 33 -1.51 -17.18 -6.14
N ILE A 34 -0.44 -16.59 -5.60
CA ILE A 34 0.48 -17.28 -4.68
C ILE A 34 0.04 -17.10 -3.22
N CYS A 35 -0.29 -15.88 -2.82
CA CYS A 35 -0.56 -15.56 -1.41
C CYS A 35 -2.06 -15.53 -1.03
N SER A 36 -2.96 -15.65 -2.02
CA SER A 36 -4.41 -15.55 -1.83
C SER A 36 -4.89 -14.23 -1.22
N GLY A 37 -4.15 -13.14 -1.43
CA GLY A 37 -4.53 -11.80 -0.96
C GLY A 37 -4.34 -11.58 0.54
N GLU A 38 -3.30 -12.17 1.14
CA GLU A 38 -3.00 -12.08 2.58
C GLU A 38 -2.94 -10.66 3.16
N CYS A 39 -2.55 -9.66 2.35
CA CYS A 39 -2.55 -8.24 2.76
C CYS A 39 -3.96 -7.68 3.04
N CYS A 40 -5.02 -8.39 2.62
CA CYS A 40 -6.41 -8.00 2.84
C CYS A 40 -7.03 -8.68 4.06
N TYR A 41 -6.29 -9.45 4.87
CA TYR A 41 -6.88 -10.20 5.98
C TYR A 41 -7.34 -9.33 7.15
N TYR A 42 -6.82 -8.10 7.26
CA TYR A 42 -7.06 -7.22 8.41
C TYR A 42 -7.89 -5.99 8.09
N GLY A 43 -8.47 -5.90 6.88
CA GLY A 43 -9.08 -4.67 6.40
C GLY A 43 -8.05 -3.58 6.08
N VAL A 44 -8.53 -2.37 5.84
CA VAL A 44 -7.73 -1.19 5.58
C VAL A 44 -8.50 0.06 6.02
N TYR A 45 -7.80 1.09 6.48
CA TYR A 45 -8.40 2.41 6.62
C TYR A 45 -8.44 3.14 5.29
N THR A 46 -9.54 3.85 5.07
CA THR A 46 -9.79 4.66 3.87
C THR A 46 -9.99 6.11 4.29
N ASP A 47 -9.56 7.05 3.44
CA ASP A 47 -10.01 8.44 3.59
C ASP A 47 -11.52 8.51 3.36
N LYS A 48 -12.20 9.47 4.00
CA LYS A 48 -13.63 9.69 3.79
C LYS A 48 -14.04 9.78 2.32
N SER A 49 -13.24 10.44 1.47
CA SER A 49 -13.55 10.56 0.04
C SER A 49 -13.46 9.22 -0.70
N GLU A 50 -12.58 8.32 -0.27
CA GLU A 50 -12.45 6.97 -0.81
C GLU A 50 -13.63 6.09 -0.37
N TYR A 51 -14.01 6.17 0.91
CA TYR A 51 -15.23 5.55 1.44
C TYR A 51 -16.46 5.99 0.64
N GLU A 52 -16.67 7.29 0.47
CA GLU A 52 -17.80 7.85 -0.27
C GLU A 52 -17.82 7.37 -1.73
N LEU A 53 -16.64 7.31 -2.37
CA LEU A 53 -16.49 6.77 -3.71
C LEU A 53 -16.90 5.29 -3.77
N ILE A 54 -16.44 4.45 -2.84
CA ILE A 54 -16.80 3.03 -2.78
C ILE A 54 -18.31 2.88 -2.57
N MET A 55 -18.90 3.64 -1.65
CA MET A 55 -20.34 3.61 -1.36
C MET A 55 -21.19 4.09 -2.55
N SER A 56 -20.68 5.02 -3.36
CA SER A 56 -21.33 5.42 -4.62
C SER A 56 -21.46 4.28 -5.63
N LYS A 57 -20.65 3.21 -5.48
CA LYS A 57 -20.63 2.02 -6.33
C LYS A 57 -21.31 0.80 -5.69
N LYS A 58 -22.00 0.95 -4.57
CA LYS A 58 -22.58 -0.17 -3.79
C LYS A 58 -23.32 -1.22 -4.63
N ASP A 59 -24.23 -0.80 -5.52
CA ASP A 59 -25.05 -1.73 -6.30
C ASP A 59 -24.22 -2.51 -7.31
N ARG A 60 -23.14 -1.89 -7.82
CA ARG A 60 -22.19 -2.53 -8.73
C ARG A 60 -21.30 -3.53 -8.01
N ILE A 61 -20.88 -3.18 -6.79
CA ILE A 61 -20.08 -4.04 -5.91
C ILE A 61 -20.89 -5.29 -5.51
N ILE A 62 -22.13 -5.11 -5.01
CA ILE A 62 -23.02 -6.22 -4.58
C ILE A 62 -23.22 -7.25 -5.71
N LYS A 63 -23.32 -6.80 -6.96
CA LYS A 63 -23.46 -7.67 -8.13
C LYS A 63 -22.21 -8.50 -8.45
N SER A 64 -21.02 -8.01 -8.07
CA SER A 64 -19.72 -8.67 -8.32
C SER A 64 -19.24 -9.52 -7.13
N MET A 65 -19.80 -9.31 -5.93
CA MET A 65 -19.49 -10.09 -4.74
C MET A 65 -19.93 -11.55 -4.85
N ASP A 66 -19.05 -12.44 -4.39
CA ASP A 66 -19.30 -13.88 -4.32
C ASP A 66 -20.00 -14.28 -3.00
N ASP A 67 -20.10 -15.59 -2.76
CA ASP A 67 -20.75 -16.20 -1.60
C ASP A 67 -19.90 -16.16 -0.31
N SER A 68 -18.64 -15.75 -0.38
CA SER A 68 -17.74 -15.58 0.77
C SER A 68 -17.75 -14.18 1.36
N GLN A 69 -18.42 -13.24 0.70
CA GLN A 69 -18.53 -11.83 1.07
C GLN A 69 -19.95 -11.49 1.56
N THR A 70 -20.08 -10.49 2.44
CA THR A 70 -21.40 -9.97 2.83
C THR A 70 -21.90 -8.97 1.79
N LYS A 71 -23.15 -9.15 1.33
CA LYS A 71 -23.83 -8.20 0.43
C LYS A 71 -24.61 -7.13 1.20
N ASN A 72 -24.65 -7.23 2.53
CA ASN A 72 -25.20 -6.18 3.37
C ASN A 72 -24.15 -5.06 3.49
N PHE A 73 -24.41 -3.92 2.84
CA PHE A 73 -23.46 -2.81 2.78
C PHE A 73 -23.30 -2.08 4.12
N GLU A 74 -24.24 -2.26 5.05
CA GLU A 74 -24.14 -1.73 6.40
C GLU A 74 -23.02 -2.41 7.20
N ASP A 75 -22.58 -3.61 6.77
CA ASP A 75 -21.49 -4.37 7.40
C ASP A 75 -20.14 -4.18 6.69
N TRP A 76 -19.99 -3.20 5.79
CA TRP A 76 -18.77 -3.05 4.98
C TRP A 76 -17.71 -2.17 5.63
N PHE A 77 -18.12 -1.27 6.50
CA PHE A 77 -17.26 -0.23 7.05
C PHE A 77 -17.54 -0.03 8.53
N GLU A 78 -16.48 0.25 9.26
CA GLU A 78 -16.50 0.71 10.64
C GLU A 78 -17.06 2.14 10.73
N ASP A 79 -17.35 2.60 11.95
CA ASP A 79 -17.72 3.99 12.19
C ASP A 79 -16.57 4.96 11.83
N GLU A 80 -16.93 6.18 11.40
CA GLU A 80 -15.96 7.24 11.11
C GLU A 80 -15.13 7.61 12.37
N GLN A 81 -13.83 7.78 12.19
CA GLN A 81 -12.90 8.21 13.24
C GLN A 81 -12.11 9.44 12.79
N GLU A 82 -11.88 10.39 13.70
CA GLU A 82 -10.99 11.54 13.42
C GLU A 82 -9.54 11.07 13.36
N ASP A 83 -8.85 11.36 12.26
CA ASP A 83 -7.46 11.03 12.06
C ASP A 83 -6.80 12.05 11.11
N SER A 84 -5.87 12.84 11.63
CA SER A 84 -5.20 13.91 10.87
C SER A 84 -4.23 13.41 9.81
N ASP A 85 -3.87 12.13 9.82
CA ASP A 85 -3.01 11.55 8.78
C ASP A 85 -3.79 11.28 7.48
N PHE A 86 -5.13 11.31 7.52
CA PHE A 86 -5.97 11.23 6.34
C PHE A 86 -6.27 12.62 5.77
N PRO A 87 -6.30 12.79 4.43
CA PRO A 87 -6.52 14.09 3.79
C PRO A 87 -7.79 14.85 4.25
N SER A 88 -8.87 14.11 4.52
CA SER A 88 -10.13 14.68 5.03
C SER A 88 -10.13 14.94 6.54
N GLY A 89 -9.12 14.45 7.26
CA GLY A 89 -9.11 14.38 8.72
C GLY A 89 -9.96 13.23 9.28
N ILE A 90 -10.48 12.35 8.41
CA ILE A 90 -11.40 11.27 8.78
C ILE A 90 -10.94 9.96 8.14
N ALA A 91 -10.80 8.93 8.98
CA ALA A 91 -10.58 7.56 8.59
C ALA A 91 -11.87 6.74 8.71
N VAL A 92 -12.10 5.86 7.73
CA VAL A 92 -13.18 4.86 7.77
C VAL A 92 -12.58 3.50 7.46
N GLY A 93 -12.58 2.60 8.45
CA GLY A 93 -12.05 1.24 8.33
C GLY A 93 -12.96 0.35 7.50
N THR A 94 -12.42 -0.50 6.63
CA THR A 94 -13.20 -1.60 6.04
C THR A 94 -13.34 -2.73 7.04
N GLU A 95 -14.53 -3.26 7.19
CA GLU A 95 -14.79 -4.37 8.10
C GLU A 95 -14.12 -5.69 7.69
N VAL A 96 -13.94 -6.56 8.67
CA VAL A 96 -13.45 -7.94 8.48
C VAL A 96 -14.62 -8.92 8.58
N TYR A 97 -14.94 -9.57 7.46
CA TYR A 97 -15.99 -10.57 7.36
C TYR A 97 -15.40 -11.94 7.00
N ASN A 98 -15.73 -12.97 7.78
CA ASN A 98 -15.16 -14.32 7.64
C ASN A 98 -13.62 -14.35 7.69
N GLY A 99 -13.00 -13.50 8.52
CA GLY A 99 -11.55 -13.47 8.73
C GLY A 99 -10.76 -12.81 7.60
N LYS A 100 -11.42 -12.01 6.76
CA LYS A 100 -10.80 -11.21 5.70
C LYS A 100 -11.57 -9.90 5.47
N CYS A 101 -10.96 -8.92 4.81
CA CYS A 101 -11.64 -7.71 4.36
C CYS A 101 -12.91 -8.08 3.58
N VAL A 102 -14.01 -7.37 3.85
CA VAL A 102 -15.31 -7.53 3.17
C VAL A 102 -15.21 -7.52 1.64
N PHE A 103 -14.21 -6.83 1.06
CA PHE A 103 -14.00 -6.74 -0.38
C PHE A 103 -13.08 -7.81 -0.97
N LEU A 104 -12.49 -8.69 -0.17
CA LEU A 104 -11.69 -9.83 -0.65
C LEU A 104 -12.62 -10.99 -1.03
N ASP A 105 -12.53 -11.50 -2.25
CA ASP A 105 -13.32 -12.65 -2.71
C ASP A 105 -12.66 -13.99 -2.32
N LYS A 106 -13.29 -15.14 -2.62
CA LYS A 106 -12.74 -16.47 -2.25
C LYS A 106 -11.62 -16.95 -3.18
N GLN A 107 -11.36 -16.24 -4.28
CA GLN A 107 -10.20 -16.47 -5.15
C GLN A 107 -8.97 -15.64 -4.71
N GLY A 108 -9.11 -14.74 -3.72
CA GLY A 108 -8.04 -13.84 -3.28
C GLY A 108 -7.97 -12.54 -4.08
N PHE A 109 -8.98 -12.21 -4.88
CA PHE A 109 -9.05 -10.94 -5.61
C PHE A 109 -9.91 -9.91 -4.88
N CYS A 110 -9.50 -8.65 -4.96
CA CYS A 110 -10.26 -7.52 -4.44
C CYS A 110 -11.40 -7.16 -5.40
N THR A 111 -12.65 -7.22 -4.94
CA THR A 111 -13.84 -6.88 -5.73
C THR A 111 -13.79 -5.46 -6.27
N LEU A 112 -13.27 -4.49 -5.52
CA LEU A 112 -13.13 -3.10 -6.00
C LEU A 112 -12.22 -2.98 -7.23
N GLN A 113 -11.13 -3.75 -7.24
CA GLN A 113 -10.20 -3.81 -8.37
C GLN A 113 -10.82 -4.56 -9.56
N LYS A 114 -11.52 -5.68 -9.31
CA LYS A 114 -12.21 -6.43 -10.37
C LYS A 114 -13.21 -5.55 -11.12
N ILE A 115 -14.09 -4.87 -10.38
CA ILE A 115 -15.13 -4.04 -11.03
C ILE A 115 -14.51 -2.85 -11.77
N ALA A 116 -13.40 -2.28 -11.30
CA ALA A 116 -12.71 -1.22 -12.04
C ALA A 116 -12.23 -1.72 -13.41
N ILE A 117 -11.62 -2.91 -13.45
CA ILE A 117 -11.16 -3.52 -14.70
C ILE A 117 -12.35 -3.87 -15.62
N GLU A 118 -13.40 -4.47 -15.07
CA GLU A 118 -14.62 -4.83 -15.82
C GLU A 118 -15.34 -3.60 -16.40
N ASP A 119 -15.30 -2.48 -15.69
CA ASP A 119 -15.89 -1.21 -16.12
C ASP A 119 -15.00 -0.45 -17.12
N GLY A 120 -13.81 -0.97 -17.46
CA GLY A 120 -12.86 -0.33 -18.38
C GLY A 120 -12.07 0.83 -17.76
N GLU A 121 -12.06 0.93 -16.43
CA GLU A 121 -11.35 1.95 -15.67
C GLU A 121 -9.93 1.49 -15.32
N ASN A 122 -9.11 2.41 -14.79
CA ASN A 122 -7.85 2.02 -14.17
C ASN A 122 -8.11 1.03 -13.02
N LYS A 123 -7.34 -0.07 -12.94
CA LYS A 123 -7.46 -1.11 -11.90
C LYS A 123 -7.49 -0.60 -10.46
N TRP A 124 -6.96 0.59 -10.20
CA TRP A 124 -6.90 1.21 -8.89
C TRP A 124 -8.00 2.25 -8.63
N LYS A 125 -8.85 2.55 -9.63
CA LYS A 125 -9.85 3.63 -9.58
C LYS A 125 -10.73 3.63 -8.34
N TYR A 126 -11.07 2.46 -7.81
CA TYR A 126 -11.94 2.31 -6.64
C TYR A 126 -11.24 1.68 -5.43
N LYS A 127 -9.93 1.41 -5.51
CA LYS A 127 -9.20 0.84 -4.38
C LYS A 127 -8.81 1.97 -3.42
N PRO A 128 -8.88 1.73 -2.09
CA PRO A 128 -8.24 2.62 -1.12
C PRO A 128 -6.73 2.74 -1.39
N LEU A 129 -6.18 3.91 -1.11
CA LEU A 129 -4.77 4.24 -1.34
C LEU A 129 -3.84 3.23 -0.67
N TYR A 130 -4.05 2.93 0.61
CA TYR A 130 -3.19 1.99 1.32
C TYR A 130 -3.31 0.53 0.84
N CYS A 131 -4.42 0.17 0.21
CA CYS A 131 -4.54 -1.11 -0.52
C CYS A 131 -3.77 -1.11 -1.85
N ILE A 132 -3.54 0.05 -2.46
CA ILE A 132 -2.69 0.19 -3.66
C ILE A 132 -1.23 0.15 -3.24
N LEU A 133 -0.88 0.88 -2.19
CA LEU A 133 0.51 1.14 -1.81
C LEU A 133 1.22 -0.02 -1.11
N PHE A 134 0.50 -0.96 -0.48
CA PHE A 134 1.13 -2.04 0.29
C PHE A 134 2.36 -2.69 -0.41
N PRO A 135 3.52 -2.78 0.27
CA PRO A 135 3.77 -2.52 1.69
C PRO A 135 4.22 -1.08 2.01
N LEU A 136 4.02 -0.12 1.11
CA LEU A 136 4.30 1.29 1.37
C LEU A 136 3.16 1.93 2.17
N VAL A 137 3.51 2.87 3.04
CA VAL A 137 2.57 3.67 3.85
C VAL A 137 3.05 5.12 3.93
N ILE A 138 2.10 6.03 4.14
CA ILE A 138 2.38 7.41 4.51
C ILE A 138 2.02 7.55 5.98
N PHE A 139 2.99 7.91 6.80
CA PHE A 139 2.81 8.11 8.24
C PHE A 139 3.52 9.38 8.66
N GLU A 140 2.81 10.30 9.33
CA GLU A 140 3.34 11.61 9.72
C GLU A 140 4.05 12.37 8.56
N GLY A 141 3.49 12.30 7.35
CA GLY A 141 4.04 12.94 6.13
C GLY A 141 5.26 12.24 5.52
N LYS A 142 5.64 11.06 6.02
CA LYS A 142 6.75 10.25 5.52
C LYS A 142 6.25 9.07 4.71
N LEU A 143 6.76 8.90 3.49
CA LEU A 143 6.59 7.69 2.68
C LEU A 143 7.63 6.66 3.12
N THR A 144 7.16 5.59 3.75
CA THR A 144 8.00 4.51 4.30
C THR A 144 7.36 3.13 4.06
N VAL A 145 7.90 2.09 4.70
CA VAL A 145 7.37 0.72 4.66
C VAL A 145 6.51 0.49 5.90
N ASP A 146 5.35 -0.12 5.71
CA ASP A 146 4.54 -0.72 6.77
C ASP A 146 5.15 -2.06 7.19
N ASP A 147 6.18 -1.99 8.02
CA ASP A 147 6.91 -3.16 8.53
C ASP A 147 6.04 -4.02 9.46
N GLU A 148 5.18 -3.41 10.27
CA GLU A 148 4.22 -4.12 11.12
C GLU A 148 3.23 -4.98 10.31
N HIS A 149 2.63 -4.43 9.25
CA HIS A 149 1.76 -5.22 8.38
C HIS A 149 2.57 -6.26 7.61
N LEU A 150 3.73 -5.88 7.06
CA LEU A 150 4.59 -6.82 6.37
C LEU A 150 4.97 -8.00 7.27
N ASP A 151 5.25 -7.77 8.56
CA ASP A 151 5.69 -8.81 9.47
C ASP A 151 4.67 -9.94 9.67
N ARG A 152 3.39 -9.61 9.53
CA ARG A 152 2.27 -10.55 9.65
C ARG A 152 2.05 -11.41 8.41
N MET A 153 2.76 -11.15 7.31
CA MET A 153 2.54 -11.81 6.02
C MET A 153 3.22 -13.19 5.93
N HIS A 154 2.49 -14.19 5.45
CA HIS A 154 2.98 -15.56 5.36
C HIS A 154 3.74 -15.86 4.08
N TYR A 155 3.59 -15.07 3.03
CA TYR A 155 4.38 -15.20 1.81
C TYR A 155 5.37 -14.03 1.67
N CYS A 156 4.89 -12.79 1.77
CA CYS A 156 5.70 -11.60 1.53
C CYS A 156 6.81 -11.37 2.56
N ASN A 157 6.64 -11.82 3.81
CA ASN A 157 7.67 -11.71 4.85
C ASN A 157 8.67 -12.87 4.89
N LYS A 158 8.50 -13.91 4.06
CA LYS A 158 9.39 -15.07 4.15
C LYS A 158 10.73 -14.74 3.47
N PRO A 159 11.87 -14.88 4.17
CA PRO A 159 13.18 -14.54 3.60
C PRO A 159 13.50 -15.24 2.27
N ILE A 160 13.05 -16.49 2.11
CA ILE A 160 13.24 -17.26 0.88
C ILE A 160 12.53 -16.64 -0.34
N ASN A 161 11.47 -15.87 -0.12
CA ASN A 161 10.71 -15.19 -1.17
C ASN A 161 11.19 -13.75 -1.41
N GLN A 162 11.96 -13.18 -0.48
CA GLN A 162 12.39 -11.79 -0.49
C GLN A 162 13.62 -11.57 -1.40
N VAL A 163 13.41 -11.77 -2.70
CA VAL A 163 14.44 -11.72 -3.75
C VAL A 163 14.63 -10.32 -4.36
N SER A 164 13.94 -9.31 -3.83
CA SER A 164 13.96 -7.93 -4.32
C SER A 164 13.92 -6.93 -3.16
N THR A 165 13.65 -5.66 -3.46
CA THR A 165 13.38 -4.61 -2.46
C THR A 165 12.01 -4.00 -2.71
N VAL A 166 11.46 -3.31 -1.69
CA VAL A 166 10.19 -2.59 -1.83
C VAL A 166 10.25 -1.61 -3.01
N PHE A 167 11.33 -0.83 -3.13
CA PHE A 167 11.52 0.08 -4.27
C PHE A 167 11.41 -0.63 -5.63
N GLU A 168 12.08 -1.78 -5.80
CA GLU A 168 12.07 -2.48 -7.09
C GLU A 168 10.70 -3.12 -7.38
N ALA A 169 10.04 -3.66 -6.37
CA ALA A 169 8.77 -4.36 -6.51
C ALA A 169 7.57 -3.42 -6.70
N CYS A 170 7.64 -2.22 -6.13
CA CYS A 170 6.51 -1.28 -6.02
C CYS A 170 6.65 -0.04 -6.91
N LYS A 171 7.35 -0.14 -8.06
CA LYS A 171 7.58 1.01 -8.95
C LYS A 171 6.29 1.66 -9.44
N ASN A 172 5.24 0.88 -9.71
CA ASN A 172 3.99 1.45 -10.20
C ASN A 172 3.25 2.22 -9.09
N GLU A 173 3.33 1.71 -7.86
CA GLU A 173 2.74 2.28 -6.66
C GLU A 173 3.48 3.57 -6.26
N LEU A 174 4.82 3.57 -6.35
CA LEU A 174 5.64 4.77 -6.16
C LEU A 174 5.32 5.85 -7.22
N LYS A 175 5.16 5.46 -8.49
CA LYS A 175 4.69 6.37 -9.54
C LYS A 175 3.27 6.87 -9.30
N HIS A 176 2.41 6.04 -8.72
CA HIS A 176 1.04 6.43 -8.40
C HIS A 176 1.01 7.57 -7.37
N VAL A 177 1.83 7.46 -6.32
CA VAL A 177 1.83 8.42 -5.20
C VAL A 177 2.73 9.65 -5.47
N LEU A 178 3.86 9.48 -6.14
CA LEU A 178 4.81 10.57 -6.42
C LEU A 178 4.62 11.24 -7.80
N GLY A 179 3.86 10.60 -8.69
CA GLY A 179 3.84 10.97 -10.10
C GLY A 179 5.13 10.57 -10.84
N GLU A 180 5.14 10.76 -12.16
CA GLU A 180 6.29 10.38 -13.00
C GLU A 180 7.55 11.21 -12.69
N GLU A 181 7.41 12.52 -12.45
CA GLU A 181 8.56 13.38 -12.12
C GLU A 181 9.09 13.10 -10.71
N GLY A 182 8.20 12.91 -9.73
CA GLY A 182 8.62 12.55 -8.37
C GLY A 182 9.28 11.16 -8.33
N PHE A 183 8.83 10.21 -9.16
CA PHE A 183 9.48 8.91 -9.25
C PHE A 183 10.90 9.00 -9.86
N LYS A 184 11.13 9.86 -10.86
CA LYS A 184 12.48 10.09 -11.40
C LYS A 184 13.41 10.70 -10.35
N GLU A 185 12.91 11.68 -9.59
CA GLU A 185 13.67 12.28 -8.49
C GLU A 185 13.99 11.23 -7.41
N LEU A 186 13.08 10.28 -7.17
CA LEU A 186 13.32 9.15 -6.27
C LEU A 186 14.40 8.20 -6.79
N GLU A 187 14.43 7.93 -8.10
CA GLU A 187 15.49 7.14 -8.73
C GLU A 187 16.87 7.78 -8.60
N GLU A 188 16.96 9.10 -8.70
CA GLU A 188 18.19 9.86 -8.48
C GLU A 188 18.62 9.80 -7.02
N TYR A 189 17.69 10.06 -6.09
CA TYR A 189 17.98 10.00 -4.66
C TYR A 189 18.46 8.61 -4.22
N ARG A 190 17.90 7.54 -4.80
CA ARG A 190 18.35 6.17 -4.54
C ARG A 190 19.81 5.96 -4.96
N LYS A 191 20.27 6.55 -6.07
CA LYS A 191 21.67 6.42 -6.51
C LYS A 191 22.60 7.13 -5.54
N GLU A 192 22.28 8.38 -5.22
CA GLU A 192 23.03 9.19 -4.24
C GLU A 192 23.14 8.47 -2.88
N PHE A 193 22.05 7.87 -2.42
CA PHE A 193 22.02 7.10 -1.17
C PHE A 193 23.03 5.95 -1.15
N PHE A 194 23.13 5.18 -2.24
CA PHE A 194 24.06 4.05 -2.32
C PHE A 194 25.50 4.48 -2.60
N GLU A 195 25.73 5.55 -3.38
CA GLU A 195 27.06 6.13 -3.57
C GLU A 195 27.64 6.61 -2.23
N GLN A 196 26.83 7.29 -1.42
CA GLN A 196 27.25 7.74 -0.10
C GLN A 196 27.50 6.57 0.88
N ASP A 197 26.66 5.53 0.86
CA ASP A 197 26.86 4.34 1.71
C ASP A 197 28.14 3.57 1.32
N GLU A 198 28.55 3.59 0.05
CA GLU A 198 29.85 3.04 -0.40
C GLU A 198 31.03 3.86 0.12
N GLU A 199 31.00 5.19 -0.03
CA GLU A 199 32.04 6.10 0.48
C GLU A 199 32.22 5.99 2.00
N ASP A 200 31.12 5.92 2.76
CA ASP A 200 31.15 5.79 4.22
C ASP A 200 31.72 4.43 4.68
N ASN A 201 31.52 3.36 3.90
CA ASN A 201 32.07 2.03 4.20
C ASN A 201 33.56 1.90 3.81
N GLU A 202 34.04 2.63 2.79
CA GLU A 202 35.47 2.68 2.44
C GLU A 202 36.29 3.55 3.41
N ALA A 203 35.65 4.52 4.07
CA ALA A 203 36.27 5.43 5.03
C ALA A 203 36.36 4.88 6.48
N ALA A 204 35.75 3.71 6.76
CA ALA A 204 35.66 3.08 8.08
C ALA A 204 36.66 1.92 8.27
#